data_AF-A0A527G7X7-F1
#
_entry.id   AF-A0A527G7X7-F1
#
_cell.length_a   1.000
_cell.length_b   1.000
_cell.length_c   1.000
_cell.angle_alpha   90.00
_cell.angle_beta   90.00
_cell.angle_gamma   90.00
#
_symmetry.space_group_name_H-M   'P 1'
#
loop_
_entity.id
_entity.type
_entity.pdbx_description
1 polymer ?
#
loop_
_entity_poly.entity_id
_entity_poly.type
_entity_poly.pdbx_seq_one_letter_code
_entity_poly.pdbx_strand_id
1 'polypeptide(L)'
;YKGKIWGFFDDGDMFALYYRKDIFEDPKMMEAYQAKFNAKLGPPKTWEEYAQIAQFITDQMAPKVYGAGHFRKAGSPGNQFDFLQQYRANGGKLFGDDMKAGLVSDAGVKTLTNMLAANKASIPGNNELDAVSLWAAFLTGKVAMIYSWPPSGRMAAN
;
A
#
# COMPACT_ATOMS: atom_id res chain seq x y z
N TYR A 1 21.23 22.68 -6.18
CA TYR A 1 21.72 22.97 -4.81
C TYR A 1 22.61 24.21 -4.82
N LYS A 2 22.36 25.18 -3.90
CA LYS A 2 23.09 26.47 -3.82
C LYS A 2 23.23 27.19 -5.18
N GLY A 3 22.12 27.30 -5.90
CA GLY A 3 22.08 27.96 -7.22
C GLY A 3 22.72 27.17 -8.38
N LYS A 4 23.29 25.98 -8.12
CA LYS A 4 23.88 25.12 -9.17
C LYS A 4 22.99 23.92 -9.48
N ILE A 5 22.88 23.57 -10.76
CA ILE A 5 22.23 22.37 -11.25
C ILE A 5 23.27 21.24 -11.26
N TRP A 6 23.00 20.15 -10.56
CA TRP A 6 23.90 18.97 -10.44
C TRP A 6 23.31 17.71 -11.07
N GLY A 7 22.14 17.83 -11.68
CA GLY A 7 21.41 16.74 -12.30
C GLY A 7 20.26 17.30 -13.11
N PHE A 8 19.82 16.52 -14.09
CA PHE A 8 18.62 16.77 -14.87
C PHE A 8 17.56 15.76 -14.44
N PHE A 9 16.30 16.20 -14.42
CA PHE A 9 15.18 15.34 -14.06
C PHE A 9 14.77 14.51 -15.27
N ASP A 10 15.01 13.21 -15.21
CA ASP A 10 14.69 12.27 -16.30
C ASP A 10 13.43 11.44 -15.99
N ASP A 11 13.24 11.05 -14.72
CA ASP A 11 12.12 10.22 -14.28
C ASP A 11 11.49 10.73 -12.97
N GLY A 12 10.16 10.60 -12.89
CA GLY A 12 9.29 11.19 -11.89
C GLY A 12 8.29 10.20 -11.31
N ASP A 13 8.65 9.61 -10.19
CA ASP A 13 7.87 8.53 -9.59
C ASP A 13 6.86 9.01 -8.55
N MET A 14 5.62 8.50 -8.66
CA MET A 14 4.57 8.67 -7.65
C MET A 14 4.02 7.33 -7.20
N PHE A 15 3.81 7.20 -5.89
CA PHE A 15 3.11 6.05 -5.35
C PHE A 15 1.62 6.09 -5.73
N ALA A 16 1.15 5.01 -6.33
CA ALA A 16 -0.26 4.82 -6.64
C ALA A 16 -0.76 3.49 -6.04
N LEU A 17 -2.06 3.43 -5.79
CA LEU A 17 -2.75 2.19 -5.49
C LEU A 17 -3.02 1.43 -6.79
N TYR A 18 -2.58 0.18 -6.84
CA TYR A 18 -2.91 -0.78 -7.87
C TYR A 18 -3.81 -1.85 -7.26
N TYR A 19 -4.90 -2.17 -7.97
CA TYR A 19 -5.89 -3.13 -7.49
C TYR A 19 -6.47 -3.96 -8.63
N ARG A 20 -6.93 -5.16 -8.30
CA ARG A 20 -7.52 -6.13 -9.24
C ARG A 20 -8.99 -5.82 -9.51
N LYS A 21 -9.28 -5.16 -10.64
CA LYS A 21 -10.66 -4.80 -11.03
C LYS A 21 -11.60 -6.00 -11.08
N ASP A 22 -11.14 -7.14 -11.56
CA ASP A 22 -11.93 -8.37 -11.62
C ASP A 22 -12.43 -8.86 -10.25
N ILE A 23 -11.72 -8.54 -9.16
CA ILE A 23 -12.17 -8.83 -7.78
C ILE A 23 -13.15 -7.76 -7.29
N PHE A 24 -12.90 -6.49 -7.61
CA PHE A 24 -13.74 -5.37 -7.17
C PHE A 24 -15.05 -5.25 -7.95
N GLU A 25 -15.10 -5.81 -9.15
CA GLU A 25 -16.25 -5.82 -10.05
C GLU A 25 -16.99 -7.18 -10.05
N ASP A 26 -16.50 -8.18 -9.27
CA ASP A 26 -17.20 -9.45 -9.10
C ASP A 26 -18.51 -9.22 -8.30
N PRO A 27 -19.70 -9.51 -8.88
CA PRO A 27 -20.97 -9.31 -8.21
C PRO A 27 -21.06 -10.01 -6.84
N LYS A 28 -20.45 -11.20 -6.69
CA LYS A 28 -20.46 -11.94 -5.42
C LYS A 28 -19.65 -11.22 -4.35
N MET A 29 -18.51 -10.65 -4.73
CA MET A 29 -17.68 -9.87 -3.81
C MET A 29 -18.37 -8.57 -3.42
N MET A 30 -19.02 -7.90 -4.37
CA MET A 30 -19.79 -6.68 -4.10
C MET A 30 -20.97 -6.94 -3.15
N GLU A 31 -21.75 -7.98 -3.39
CA GLU A 31 -22.88 -8.38 -2.54
C GLU A 31 -22.42 -8.77 -1.13
N ALA A 32 -21.38 -9.61 -1.03
CA ALA A 32 -20.84 -10.04 0.25
C ALA A 32 -20.25 -8.88 1.07
N TYR A 33 -19.59 -7.92 0.41
CA TYR A 33 -19.07 -6.72 1.08
C TYR A 33 -20.20 -5.81 1.57
N GLN A 34 -21.22 -5.58 0.74
CA GLN A 34 -22.41 -4.80 1.12
C GLN A 34 -23.13 -5.45 2.29
N ALA A 35 -23.31 -6.78 2.29
CA ALA A 35 -23.93 -7.49 3.40
C ALA A 35 -23.14 -7.40 4.71
N LYS A 36 -21.80 -7.46 4.64
CA LYS A 36 -20.93 -7.44 5.83
C LYS A 36 -20.72 -6.04 6.41
N PHE A 37 -20.58 -5.03 5.56
CA PHE A 37 -20.16 -3.69 5.99
C PHE A 37 -21.18 -2.59 5.72
N ASN A 38 -22.33 -2.93 5.10
CA ASN A 38 -23.32 -1.96 4.65
C ASN A 38 -22.71 -0.84 3.77
N ALA A 39 -21.73 -1.20 2.94
CA ALA A 39 -20.97 -0.29 2.10
C ALA A 39 -20.69 -0.91 0.72
N LYS A 40 -20.51 -0.07 -0.30
CA LYS A 40 -20.14 -0.53 -1.65
C LYS A 40 -18.65 -0.89 -1.70
N LEU A 41 -18.33 -2.08 -2.23
CA LEU A 41 -16.95 -2.45 -2.53
C LEU A 41 -16.40 -1.54 -3.65
N GLY A 42 -15.27 -0.90 -3.40
CA GLY A 42 -14.62 0.02 -4.33
C GLY A 42 -13.22 0.39 -3.85
N PRO A 43 -12.41 1.08 -4.67
CA PRO A 43 -11.06 1.46 -4.30
C PRO A 43 -11.06 2.26 -2.98
N PRO A 44 -10.22 1.90 -1.99
CA PRO A 44 -10.17 2.56 -0.70
C PRO A 44 -9.76 4.03 -0.83
N LYS A 45 -10.40 4.89 -0.05
CA LYS A 45 -10.11 6.32 0.06
C LYS A 45 -9.34 6.67 1.33
N THR A 46 -9.33 5.76 2.30
CA THR A 46 -8.58 5.89 3.56
C THR A 46 -7.76 4.63 3.83
N TRP A 47 -6.78 4.74 4.73
CA TRP A 47 -5.97 3.59 5.14
C TRP A 47 -6.76 2.58 5.97
N GLU A 48 -7.78 3.05 6.69
CA GLU A 48 -8.71 2.22 7.44
C GLU A 48 -9.59 1.39 6.48
N GLU A 49 -10.12 2.03 5.42
CA GLU A 49 -10.83 1.33 4.34
C GLU A 49 -9.91 0.32 3.63
N TYR A 50 -8.65 0.71 3.36
CA TYR A 50 -7.67 -0.17 2.75
C TYR A 50 -7.47 -1.46 3.56
N ALA A 51 -7.24 -1.34 4.87
CA ALA A 51 -7.07 -2.50 5.74
C ALA A 51 -8.35 -3.35 5.84
N GLN A 52 -9.53 -2.73 5.91
CA GLN A 52 -10.81 -3.45 5.94
C GLN A 52 -11.05 -4.24 4.66
N ILE A 53 -10.85 -3.61 3.49
CA ILE A 53 -11.03 -4.25 2.19
C ILE A 53 -9.99 -5.36 2.00
N ALA A 54 -8.73 -5.12 2.37
CA ALA A 54 -7.70 -6.14 2.31
C ALA A 54 -8.08 -7.36 3.18
N GLN A 55 -8.53 -7.13 4.41
CA GLN A 55 -8.92 -8.22 5.31
C GLN A 55 -10.11 -8.98 4.73
N PHE A 56 -11.12 -8.28 4.21
CA PHE A 56 -12.27 -8.90 3.56
C PHE A 56 -11.87 -9.80 2.39
N ILE A 57 -11.02 -9.32 1.48
CA ILE A 57 -10.58 -10.11 0.33
C ILE A 57 -9.78 -11.34 0.80
N THR A 58 -8.90 -11.18 1.78
CA THR A 58 -8.16 -12.30 2.40
C THR A 58 -9.10 -13.33 3.02
N ASP A 59 -10.11 -12.90 3.78
CA ASP A 59 -11.10 -13.79 4.41
C ASP A 59 -11.88 -14.61 3.36
N GLN A 60 -12.16 -14.02 2.18
CA GLN A 60 -12.95 -14.66 1.12
C GLN A 60 -12.12 -15.58 0.21
N MET A 61 -10.87 -15.21 -0.07
CA MET A 61 -10.12 -15.78 -1.20
C MET A 61 -8.82 -16.49 -0.82
N ALA A 62 -8.35 -16.37 0.43
CA ALA A 62 -7.16 -17.08 0.86
C ALA A 62 -7.40 -18.61 0.83
N PRO A 63 -6.38 -19.42 0.51
CA PRO A 63 -4.98 -19.05 0.22
C PRO A 63 -4.72 -18.74 -1.28
N LYS A 64 -5.76 -18.65 -2.12
CA LYS A 64 -5.59 -18.42 -3.56
C LYS A 64 -5.18 -16.98 -3.84
N VAL A 65 -5.86 -16.02 -3.21
CA VAL A 65 -5.60 -14.58 -3.29
C VAL A 65 -5.65 -13.98 -1.90
N TYR A 66 -4.70 -13.09 -1.59
CA TYR A 66 -4.69 -12.27 -0.39
C TYR A 66 -5.06 -10.83 -0.74
N GLY A 67 -5.73 -10.11 0.16
CA GLY A 67 -6.22 -8.77 -0.11
C GLY A 67 -5.11 -7.74 -0.33
N ALA A 68 -3.94 -7.93 0.28
CA ALA A 68 -2.83 -7.00 0.13
C ALA A 68 -1.44 -7.68 0.14
N GLY A 69 -0.45 -6.95 -0.37
CA GLY A 69 0.96 -7.19 -0.14
C GLY A 69 1.72 -5.86 -0.10
N HIS A 70 2.85 -5.83 0.61
CA HIS A 70 3.66 -4.64 0.82
C HIS A 70 5.14 -5.00 0.87
N PHE A 71 6.02 -4.14 0.36
CA PHE A 71 7.46 -4.41 0.40
C PHE A 71 8.03 -4.02 1.79
N ARG A 72 7.97 -4.94 2.75
CA ARG A 72 8.33 -4.71 4.16
C ARG A 72 9.70 -5.23 4.57
N LYS A 73 10.46 -5.83 3.65
CA LYS A 73 11.79 -6.37 3.93
C LYS A 73 12.71 -5.32 4.57
N ALA A 74 13.17 -5.61 5.78
CA ALA A 74 14.07 -4.74 6.52
C ALA A 74 15.37 -4.51 5.73
N GLY A 75 15.81 -3.26 5.65
CA GLY A 75 17.01 -2.87 4.89
C GLY A 75 16.86 -2.91 3.36
N SER A 76 15.72 -3.34 2.82
CA SER A 76 15.50 -3.33 1.38
C SER A 76 15.29 -1.91 0.86
N PRO A 77 15.94 -1.51 -0.25
CA PRO A 77 15.74 -0.20 -0.83
C PRO A 77 14.27 0.11 -1.08
N GLY A 78 13.85 1.26 -0.56
CA GLY A 78 12.53 1.81 -0.80
C GLY A 78 11.49 1.43 0.25
N ASN A 79 11.75 0.47 1.15
CA ASN A 79 10.85 0.11 2.25
C ASN A 79 10.48 1.31 3.15
N GLN A 80 11.31 2.35 3.21
CA GLN A 80 11.02 3.57 3.95
C GLN A 80 9.87 4.36 3.32
N PHE A 81 9.65 4.25 2.00
CA PHE A 81 8.59 4.97 1.32
C PHE A 81 7.20 4.46 1.70
N ASP A 82 7.06 3.18 2.06
CA ASP A 82 5.83 2.61 2.65
C ASP A 82 5.37 3.43 3.86
N PHE A 83 6.30 3.75 4.76
CA PHE A 83 6.00 4.57 5.93
C PHE A 83 5.84 6.05 5.57
N LEU A 84 6.78 6.62 4.81
CA LEU A 84 6.84 8.06 4.56
C LEU A 84 5.59 8.60 3.85
N GLN A 85 5.04 7.85 2.90
CA GLN A 85 3.87 8.28 2.15
C GLN A 85 2.61 8.27 3.04
N GLN A 86 2.43 7.22 3.84
CA GLN A 86 1.33 7.14 4.81
C GLN A 86 1.46 8.21 5.91
N TYR A 87 2.67 8.41 6.42
CA TYR A 87 2.98 9.40 7.44
C TYR A 87 2.62 10.82 6.99
N ARG A 88 3.00 11.20 5.77
CA ARG A 88 2.61 12.49 5.17
C ARG A 88 1.10 12.59 4.97
N ALA A 89 0.45 11.53 4.48
CA ALA A 89 -1.01 11.50 4.30
C ALA A 89 -1.77 11.63 5.63
N ASN A 90 -1.18 11.16 6.74
CA ASN A 90 -1.71 11.33 8.09
C ASN A 90 -1.33 12.68 8.74
N GLY A 91 -0.77 13.63 8.00
CA GLY A 91 -0.41 14.97 8.49
C GLY A 91 0.96 15.06 9.16
N GLY A 92 1.78 14.01 9.07
CA GLY A 92 3.11 13.95 9.63
C GLY A 92 4.10 14.91 8.96
N LYS A 93 5.00 15.48 9.77
CA LYS A 93 6.11 16.34 9.32
C LYS A 93 7.42 15.74 9.78
N LEU A 94 8.35 15.47 8.84
CA LEU A 94 9.61 14.80 9.16
C LEU A 94 10.48 15.61 10.11
N PHE A 95 10.50 16.93 9.93
CA PHE A 95 11.25 17.86 10.76
C PHE A 95 10.37 19.06 11.13
N GLY A 96 10.48 19.52 12.37
CA GLY A 96 9.98 20.83 12.78
C GLY A 96 10.89 21.96 12.33
N ASP A 97 10.48 23.20 12.61
CA ASP A 97 11.28 24.40 12.28
C ASP A 97 12.63 24.43 13.03
N ASP A 98 12.73 23.71 14.15
CA ASP A 98 13.94 23.52 14.94
C ASP A 98 14.81 22.34 14.46
N MET A 99 14.47 21.75 13.31
CA MET A 99 15.13 20.56 12.73
C MET A 99 15.08 19.30 13.62
N LYS A 100 14.23 19.27 14.66
CA LYS A 100 13.99 18.03 15.40
C LYS A 100 13.08 17.09 14.61
N ALA A 101 13.34 15.80 14.72
CA ALA A 101 12.55 14.77 14.06
C ALA A 101 11.11 14.74 14.60
N GLY A 102 10.12 14.82 13.71
CA GLY A 102 8.69 14.79 14.06
C GLY A 102 8.06 13.40 14.08
N LEU A 103 8.86 12.33 13.90
CA LEU A 103 8.36 10.95 13.78
C LEU A 103 7.58 10.48 15.02
N VAL A 104 8.00 10.92 16.21
CA VAL A 104 7.30 10.63 17.47
C VAL A 104 6.13 11.62 17.60
N SER A 105 4.98 11.24 17.07
CA SER A 105 3.76 12.05 17.02
C SER A 105 2.52 11.17 16.84
N ASP A 106 1.34 11.73 17.06
CA ASP A 106 0.06 11.06 16.81
C ASP A 106 -0.05 10.57 15.36
N ALA A 107 0.46 11.34 14.39
CA ALA A 107 0.54 10.92 12.99
C ALA A 107 1.45 9.70 12.81
N GLY A 108 2.56 9.62 13.54
CA GLY A 108 3.46 8.46 13.53
C GLY A 108 2.78 7.21 14.11
N VAL A 109 2.11 7.35 15.25
CA VAL A 109 1.33 6.27 15.88
C VAL A 109 0.20 5.79 14.98
N LYS A 110 -0.54 6.72 14.37
CA LYS A 110 -1.61 6.40 13.41
C LYS A 110 -1.07 5.63 12.22
N THR A 111 0.05 6.08 11.64
CA THR A 111 0.68 5.38 10.51
C THR A 111 1.10 3.96 10.87
N LEU A 112 1.78 3.76 12.00
CA LEU A 112 2.18 2.41 12.41
C LEU A 112 0.98 1.52 12.70
N THR A 113 -0.09 2.06 13.29
CA THR A 113 -1.36 1.35 13.51
C THR A 113 -1.98 0.89 12.18
N ASN A 114 -2.07 1.79 11.21
CA ASN A 114 -2.59 1.48 9.87
C ASN A 114 -1.72 0.44 9.16
N MET A 115 -0.40 0.58 9.26
CA MET A 115 0.55 -0.38 8.69
C MET A 115 0.43 -1.77 9.32
N LEU A 116 0.18 -1.88 10.62
CA LEU A 116 -0.06 -3.16 11.31
C LEU A 116 -1.38 -3.80 10.87
N ALA A 117 -2.45 -3.01 10.75
CA ALA A 117 -3.74 -3.49 10.28
C ALA A 117 -3.66 -4.02 8.84
N ALA A 118 -2.99 -3.29 7.95
CA ALA A 118 -2.72 -3.72 6.58
C ALA A 118 -1.84 -5.00 6.53
N ASN A 119 -0.83 -5.11 7.40
CA ASN A 119 0.06 -6.28 7.44
C ASN A 119 -0.69 -7.55 7.84
N LYS A 120 -1.64 -7.46 8.78
CA LYS A 120 -2.48 -8.60 9.21
C LYS A 120 -3.30 -9.19 8.05
N ALA A 121 -3.76 -8.33 7.14
CA ALA A 121 -4.52 -8.73 5.97
C ALA A 121 -3.66 -9.18 4.78
N SER A 122 -2.33 -9.11 4.89
CA SER A 122 -1.41 -9.35 3.78
C SER A 122 -1.08 -10.82 3.58
N ILE A 123 -0.52 -11.14 2.42
CA ILE A 123 0.05 -12.46 2.10
C ILE A 123 1.03 -12.96 3.18
N PRO A 124 1.07 -14.26 3.50
CA PRO A 124 2.07 -14.84 4.39
C PRO A 124 3.49 -14.49 3.94
N GLY A 125 4.35 -14.13 4.90
CA GLY A 125 5.72 -13.71 4.60
C GLY A 125 5.85 -12.25 4.13
N ASN A 126 4.82 -11.41 4.29
CA ASN A 126 4.85 -10.01 3.86
C ASN A 126 6.08 -9.22 4.33
N ASN A 127 6.57 -9.50 5.54
CA ASN A 127 7.77 -8.87 6.11
C ASN A 127 9.07 -9.18 5.35
N GLU A 128 9.08 -10.18 4.46
CA GLU A 128 10.23 -10.58 3.66
C GLU A 128 10.13 -10.10 2.20
N LEU A 129 9.04 -9.44 1.82
CA LEU A 129 8.87 -8.93 0.46
C LEU A 129 9.68 -7.65 0.26
N ASP A 130 10.50 -7.62 -0.77
CA ASP A 130 11.02 -6.42 -1.40
C ASP A 130 10.13 -5.97 -2.56
N ALA A 131 10.49 -4.88 -3.25
CA ALA A 131 9.70 -4.34 -4.35
C ALA A 131 9.48 -5.37 -5.47
N VAL A 132 10.52 -6.14 -5.82
CA VAL A 132 10.49 -7.11 -6.93
C VAL A 132 9.60 -8.29 -6.59
N SER A 133 9.76 -8.87 -5.40
CA SER A 133 8.92 -9.97 -4.93
C SER A 133 7.46 -9.54 -4.70
N LEU A 134 7.21 -8.30 -4.27
CA LEU A 134 5.85 -7.75 -4.23
C LEU A 134 5.23 -7.66 -5.63
N TRP A 135 5.96 -7.12 -6.61
CA TRP A 135 5.48 -7.06 -7.99
C TRP A 135 5.19 -8.45 -8.54
N ALA A 136 6.06 -9.43 -8.29
CA ALA A 136 5.82 -10.80 -8.69
C ALA A 136 4.53 -11.37 -8.05
N ALA A 137 4.27 -11.12 -6.77
CA ALA A 137 3.05 -11.53 -6.10
C ALA A 137 1.79 -10.89 -6.74
N PHE A 138 1.86 -9.62 -7.12
CA PHE A 138 0.74 -8.93 -7.76
C PHE A 138 0.50 -9.44 -9.19
N LEU A 139 1.56 -9.54 -10.00
CA LEU A 139 1.48 -9.95 -11.40
C LEU A 139 1.06 -11.41 -11.57
N THR A 140 1.40 -12.28 -10.61
CA THR A 140 0.92 -13.69 -10.56
C THR A 140 -0.47 -13.82 -9.94
N GLY A 141 -1.11 -12.71 -9.59
CA GLY A 141 -2.46 -12.66 -9.06
C GLY A 141 -2.62 -13.17 -7.63
N LYS A 142 -1.52 -13.28 -6.86
CA LYS A 142 -1.55 -13.71 -5.45
C LYS A 142 -2.01 -12.62 -4.48
N VAL A 143 -1.89 -11.35 -4.86
CA VAL A 143 -2.38 -10.22 -4.06
C VAL A 143 -3.33 -9.34 -4.86
N ALA A 144 -4.40 -8.88 -4.21
CA ALA A 144 -5.46 -8.09 -4.85
C ALA A 144 -5.16 -6.60 -4.90
N MET A 145 -4.41 -6.07 -3.92
CA MET A 145 -4.00 -4.68 -3.84
C MET A 145 -2.52 -4.55 -3.48
N ILE A 146 -1.84 -3.58 -4.09
CA ILE A 146 -0.52 -3.09 -3.70
C ILE A 146 -0.51 -1.57 -3.85
N TYR A 147 0.27 -0.86 -3.04
CA TYR A 147 0.67 0.50 -3.36
C TYR A 147 2.15 0.50 -3.76
N SER A 148 2.46 1.05 -4.93
CA SER A 148 3.78 0.94 -5.54
C SER A 148 4.04 2.05 -6.55
N TRP A 149 5.19 1.97 -7.22
CA TRP A 149 5.64 2.91 -8.23
C TRP A 149 4.96 2.72 -9.60
N PRO A 150 4.98 3.74 -10.49
CA PRO A 150 4.38 3.72 -11.82
C PRO A 150 4.68 2.50 -12.70
N PRO A 151 5.89 1.87 -12.67
CA PRO A 151 6.17 0.69 -13.47
C PRO A 151 5.18 -0.46 -13.26
N SER A 152 4.53 -0.56 -12.09
CA SER A 152 3.50 -1.57 -11.83
C SER A 152 2.34 -1.50 -12.83
N GLY A 153 1.93 -0.30 -13.25
CA GLY A 153 0.87 -0.13 -14.23
C GLY A 153 1.26 -0.67 -15.60
N ARG A 154 2.50 -0.39 -16.04
CA ARG A 154 3.04 -0.91 -17.30
C ARG A 154 3.23 -2.42 -17.25
N MET A 155 3.77 -2.95 -16.16
CA MET A 155 4.01 -4.40 -16.01
C MET A 155 2.72 -5.22 -15.94
N ALA A 156 1.63 -4.63 -15.44
CA ALA A 156 0.33 -5.27 -15.33
C ALA A 156 -0.58 -5.04 -16.55
N ALA A 157 -0.16 -4.24 -17.53
CA ALA A 157 -0.90 -4.04 -18.77
C ALA A 157 -0.73 -5.30 -19.66
N ASN A 158 -1.78 -6.11 -19.71
CA ASN A 158 -1.94 -7.22 -20.66
C ASN A 158 -2.80 -6.79 -21.84
#